data_AF-A0A0J7MNN5-F1
#
_entry.id   AF-A0A0J7MNN5-F1
#
_cell.length_a   1.000
_cell.length_b   1.000
_cell.length_c   1.000
_cell.angle_alpha   90.00
_cell.angle_beta   90.00
_cell.angle_gamma   90.00
#
_symmetry.space_group_name_H-M   'P 1'
#
loop_
_entity.id
_entity.type
_entity.pdbx_description
1 polymer ?
#
loop_
_entity_poly.entity_id
_entity_poly.type
_entity_poly.pdbx_seq_one_letter_code
_entity_poly.pdbx_strand_id
1 'polypeptide(L)'
;MDNLHLPASLKPFQHKLFGLTIDPERLAAIREERRENSRYASLRQCRMEIAEVEALFRKNQIRYLNTTNYSVEEISTKILDILGMSRRMF
;
A
#
# COMPACT_ATOMS: atom_id res chain seq x y z
N MET A 1 17.02 -6.44 6.49
CA MET A 1 16.00 -6.06 5.51
C MET A 1 16.60 -4.90 4.76
N ASP A 2 17.05 -5.18 3.54
CA ASP A 2 17.74 -4.25 2.67
C ASP A 2 16.89 -2.99 2.45
N ASN A 3 17.37 -1.88 3.01
CA ASN A 3 17.22 -0.52 2.48
C ASN A 3 15.94 -0.30 1.66
N LEU A 4 14.79 -0.19 2.33
CA LEU A 4 13.52 0.14 1.71
C LEU A 4 13.61 1.56 1.13
N HIS A 5 14.12 1.65 -0.09
CA HIS A 5 14.30 2.84 -0.87
C HIS A 5 13.58 2.67 -2.19
N LEU A 6 13.04 3.77 -2.72
CA LEU A 6 12.41 3.75 -4.02
C LEU A 6 13.50 3.39 -5.06
N PRO A 7 13.33 2.30 -5.84
CA PRO A 7 14.28 1.92 -6.88
C PRO A 7 14.59 3.09 -7.80
N ALA A 8 15.85 3.23 -8.21
CA ALA A 8 16.28 4.36 -9.05
C ALA A 8 15.51 4.43 -10.39
N SER A 9 15.10 3.28 -10.91
CA SER A 9 14.26 3.15 -12.12
C SER A 9 12.85 3.73 -11.97
N LEU A 10 12.30 3.78 -10.74
CA LEU A 10 10.97 4.32 -10.48
C LEU A 10 10.97 5.81 -10.12
N LYS A 11 12.12 6.36 -9.73
CA LYS A 11 12.28 7.80 -9.43
C LYS A 11 11.75 8.74 -10.53
N PRO A 12 12.06 8.56 -11.84
CA PRO A 12 11.53 9.46 -12.88
C PRO A 12 10.01 9.37 -13.05
N PHE A 13 9.40 8.26 -12.63
CA PHE A 13 7.95 8.02 -12.72
C PHE A 13 7.22 8.26 -11.40
N GLN A 14 7.85 8.89 -10.41
CA GLN A 14 7.27 9.12 -9.08
C GLN A 14 5.89 9.78 -9.12
N HIS A 15 5.66 10.70 -10.08
CA HIS A 15 4.38 11.37 -10.30
C HIS A 15 3.24 10.43 -10.74
N LYS A 16 3.57 9.25 -11.27
CA LYS A 16 2.62 8.19 -11.67
C LYS A 16 2.42 7.14 -10.57
N LEU A 17 3.22 7.17 -9.50
CA LEU A 17 3.13 6.20 -8.42
C LEU A 17 1.97 6.54 -7.49
N PHE A 18 1.27 5.50 -7.07
CA PHE A 18 0.24 5.56 -6.04
C PHE A 18 0.43 4.39 -5.08
N GLY A 19 0.53 4.68 -3.78
CA GLY A 19 0.71 3.68 -2.75
C GLY A 19 -0.63 3.12 -2.25
N LEU A 20 -0.67 1.83 -1.95
CA LEU A 20 -1.77 1.22 -1.20
C LEU A 20 -1.20 0.67 0.11
N THR A 21 -1.81 1.05 1.22
CA THR A 21 -1.47 0.55 2.56
C THR A 21 -2.65 -0.19 3.15
N ILE A 22 -2.41 -0.96 4.20
CA ILE A 22 -3.40 -1.78 4.88
C ILE A 22 -3.09 -1.79 6.38
N ASP A 23 -4.11 -1.85 7.21
CA ASP A 23 -3.94 -1.90 8.66
C ASP A 23 -3.25 -3.21 9.06
N PRO A 24 -2.24 -3.15 9.95
CA PRO A 24 -1.46 -4.31 10.34
C PRO A 24 -2.30 -5.47 10.89
N GLU A 25 -3.39 -5.17 11.58
CA GLU A 25 -4.30 -6.17 12.16
C GLU A 25 -5.07 -6.92 11.06
N ARG A 26 -5.57 -6.19 10.06
CA ARG A 26 -6.24 -6.79 8.91
C ARG A 26 -5.26 -7.61 8.07
N LEU A 27 -4.06 -7.09 7.85
CA LEU A 27 -3.01 -7.82 7.12
C LEU A 27 -2.64 -9.11 7.84
N ALA A 28 -2.46 -9.06 9.16
CA ALA A 28 -2.17 -10.25 9.96
C ALA A 28 -3.30 -11.29 9.84
N ALA A 29 -4.56 -10.89 9.97
CA ALA A 29 -5.71 -11.80 9.82
C ALA A 29 -5.74 -12.49 8.44
N ILE A 30 -5.57 -11.72 7.35
CA ILE A 30 -5.53 -12.28 5.99
C ILE A 30 -4.35 -13.26 5.81
N ARG A 31 -3.20 -12.93 6.40
CA ARG A 31 -1.99 -13.77 6.31
C ARG A 31 -2.11 -15.02 7.17
N GLU A 32 -2.79 -14.95 8.30
CA GLU A 32 -3.10 -16.10 9.16
C GLU A 32 -3.96 -17.10 8.39
N GLU A 33 -5.06 -16.65 7.77
CA GLU A 33 -5.92 -17.50 6.93
C GLU A 33 -5.18 -18.18 5.77
N ARG A 34 -4.17 -17.51 5.20
CA ARG A 34 -3.38 -18.06 4.08
C ARG A 34 -2.26 -18.99 4.55
N ARG A 35 -1.65 -18.70 5.70
CA ARG A 35 -0.53 -19.44 6.27
C ARG A 35 -0.41 -19.18 7.76
N GLU A 36 -1.16 -19.98 8.51
CA GLU A 36 -1.24 -19.95 9.95
C GLU A 36 0.13 -20.15 10.64
N ASN A 37 0.25 -19.62 11.86
CA ASN A 37 1.39 -19.81 12.77
C ASN A 37 2.76 -19.43 12.18
N SER A 38 2.78 -18.50 11.23
CA SER A 38 4.01 -18.08 10.56
C SER A 38 4.48 -16.70 11.06
N ARG A 39 5.80 -16.48 11.06
CA ARG A 39 6.38 -15.14 11.32
C ARG A 39 5.81 -14.09 10.36
N TYR A 40 5.46 -14.51 9.15
CA TYR A 40 4.82 -13.70 8.11
C TYR A 40 3.44 -13.17 8.53
N ALA A 41 2.64 -13.96 9.23
CA ALA A 41 1.33 -13.58 9.75
C ALA A 41 1.37 -12.85 11.10
N SER A 42 2.52 -12.90 11.81
CA SER A 42 2.64 -12.24 13.11
C SER A 42 2.36 -10.73 13.04
N LEU A 43 1.54 -10.24 13.98
CA LEU A 43 1.17 -8.82 14.06
C LEU A 43 2.40 -7.90 14.17
N ARG A 44 3.44 -8.33 14.90
CA ARG A 44 4.69 -7.57 15.02
C ARG A 44 5.36 -7.37 13.67
N GLN A 45 5.44 -8.44 12.86
CA GLN A 45 6.03 -8.38 11.53
C GLN A 45 5.20 -7.48 10.60
N CYS A 46 3.87 -7.63 10.60
CA CYS A 46 2.98 -6.79 9.80
C CYS A 46 3.08 -5.30 10.19
N ARG A 47 3.15 -4.97 11.49
CA ARG A 47 3.31 -3.59 11.96
C ARG A 47 4.62 -2.97 11.48
N MET A 48 5.73 -3.71 11.56
CA MET A 48 7.02 -3.22 11.08
C MET A 48 7.00 -2.99 9.56
N GLU A 49 6.50 -3.95 8.79
CA GLU A 49 6.43 -3.85 7.32
C GLU A 49 5.59 -2.64 6.87
N ILE A 50 4.40 -2.46 7.46
CA ILE A 50 3.53 -1.34 7.11
C ILE A 50 4.15 0.00 7.50
N ALA A 51 4.76 0.10 8.68
CA ALA A 51 5.42 1.32 9.11
C ALA A 51 6.59 1.72 8.19
N GLU A 52 7.40 0.75 7.75
CA GLU A 52 8.50 1.00 6.81
C GLU A 52 7.98 1.46 5.44
N VAL A 53 6.92 0.83 4.93
CA VAL A 53 6.29 1.18 3.64
C VAL A 53 5.65 2.58 3.69
N GLU A 54 4.95 2.92 4.77
CA GLU A 54 4.39 4.27 4.93
C GLU A 54 5.47 5.34 5.06
N ALA A 55 6.57 5.03 5.76
CA ALA A 55 7.73 5.92 5.83
C ALA A 55 8.35 6.14 4.44
N LEU A 56 8.44 5.09 3.61
CA LEU A 56 8.88 5.18 2.22
C LEU A 56 7.96 6.09 1.41
N PHE A 57 6.63 5.91 1.49
CA PHE A 57 5.68 6.75 0.75
C PHE A 57 5.80 8.21 1.16
N ARG A 58 5.86 8.50 2.47
CA ARG A 58 6.04 9.87 2.99
C ARG A 58 7.35 10.51 2.54
N LYS A 59 8.47 9.78 2.65
CA LYS A 59 9.80 10.26 2.23
C LYS A 59 9.86 10.61 0.74
N ASN A 60 9.10 9.89 -0.09
CA ASN A 60 9.05 10.07 -1.53
C ASN A 60 7.84 10.91 -1.99
N GLN A 61 7.09 11.52 -1.07
CA GLN A 61 5.87 12.29 -1.35
C GLN A 61 4.86 11.55 -2.26
N ILE A 62 4.82 10.22 -2.14
CA ILE A 62 3.90 9.37 -2.90
C ILE A 62 2.54 9.44 -2.22
N ARG A 63 1.50 9.82 -2.96
CA ARG A 63 0.11 9.73 -2.48
C ARG A 63 -0.23 8.27 -2.23
N TYR A 64 -0.86 7.98 -1.10
CA TYR A 64 -1.27 6.63 -0.74
C TYR A 64 -2.67 6.60 -0.13
N LEU A 65 -3.32 5.44 -0.22
CA LEU A 65 -4.64 5.18 0.35
C LEU A 65 -4.58 3.95 1.25
N ASN A 66 -5.20 4.04 2.43
CA ASN A 66 -5.45 2.88 3.28
C ASN A 66 -6.66 2.12 2.72
N THR A 67 -6.45 0.87 2.31
CA THR A 67 -7.45 0.05 1.62
C THR A 67 -8.12 -0.99 2.50
N THR A 68 -7.93 -0.94 3.83
CA THR A 68 -8.38 -1.99 4.76
C THR A 68 -9.87 -2.31 4.65
N ASN A 69 -10.69 -1.28 4.48
CA ASN A 69 -12.15 -1.38 4.47
C ASN A 69 -12.77 -1.08 3.10
N TYR A 70 -11.95 -1.05 2.04
CA TYR A 70 -12.43 -0.75 0.69
C TYR A 70 -12.42 -2.01 -0.17
N SER A 71 -13.47 -2.17 -0.99
CA SER A 71 -13.48 -3.15 -2.06
C SER A 71 -12.51 -2.75 -3.18
N VAL A 72 -12.17 -3.69 -4.07
CA VAL A 72 -11.31 -3.40 -5.23
C VAL A 72 -11.91 -2.29 -6.10
N GLU A 73 -13.22 -2.26 -6.28
CA GLU A 73 -13.92 -1.26 -7.09
C GLU A 73 -13.90 0.13 -6.42
N GLU A 74 -14.05 0.18 -5.10
CA GLU A 74 -13.95 1.42 -4.31
C GLU A 74 -12.53 1.98 -4.33
N ILE A 75 -11.51 1.11 -4.24
CA ILE A 75 -10.10 1.48 -4.35
C ILE A 75 -9.86 2.11 -5.72
N SER A 76 -10.29 1.47 -6.81
CA SER A 76 -10.13 2.00 -8.17
C SER A 76 -10.80 3.37 -8.32
N THR A 77 -12.03 3.51 -7.83
CA THR A 77 -12.77 4.78 -7.91
C THR A 77 -12.07 5.89 -7.13
N LYS A 78 -11.58 5.60 -5.92
CA LYS A 78 -10.84 6.58 -5.12
C LYS A 78 -9.50 6.96 -5.73
N ILE A 79 -8.77 6.02 -6.33
CA ILE A 79 -7.51 6.34 -7.00
C ILE A 79 -7.75 7.30 -8.17
N LEU A 80 -8.78 7.04 -8.99
CA LEU A 80 -9.14 7.91 -10.12
C LEU A 80 -9.52 9.32 -9.64
N ASP A 81 -10.32 9.41 -8.58
CA ASP A 81 -10.75 10.66 -7.96
C ASP A 81 -9.56 11.46 -7.40
N ILE A 82 -8.69 10.82 -6.60
CA ILE A 82 -7.50 11.46 -6.01
C ILE A 82 -6.51 11.93 -7.07
N LEU A 83 -6.39 11.20 -8.19
CA LEU A 83 -5.52 11.57 -9.31
C LEU A 83 -6.17 12.61 -10.25
N GLY A 84 -7.43 13.00 -10.00
CA GLY A 84 -8.17 13.94 -10.85
C GLY A 84 -8.38 13.42 -12.27
N MET A 85 -8.36 12.09 -12.45
CA MET A 85 -8.51 11.47 -13.75
C MET A 85 -10.00 11.30 -14.04
N SER A 86 -10.56 12.22 -14.82
CA SER A 86 -11.95 12.13 -15.27
C SER A 86 -12.16 10.85 -16.07
N ARG A 87 -13.16 10.07 -15.64
CA ARG A 87 -13.60 8.86 -16.33
C ARG A 87 -14.06 9.26 -17.73
N ARG A 88 -13.30 8.93 -18.78
CA ARG A 88 -13.80 8.98 -20.16
C ARG A 88 -14.78 7.82 -20.33
N MET A 89 -16.06 8.10 -20.08
CA MET A 89 -17.15 7.24 -20.52
C MET A 89 -17.31 7.48 -22.03
N PHE A 90 -17.05 6.43 -22.83
CA PHE A 90 -17.43 6.36 -24.23
C PHE A 90 -18.79 5.68 -24.34
#